data_AF-A0A970X2T7-F1
#
_entry.id   AF-A0A970X2T7-F1
#
_cell.length_a   1.000
_cell.length_b   1.000
_cell.length_c   1.000
_cell.angle_alpha   90.00
_cell.angle_beta   90.00
_cell.angle_gamma   90.00
#
_symmetry.space_group_name_H-M   'P 1'
#
loop_
_entity.id
_entity.type
_entity.pdbx_description
1 polymer ?
#
loop_
_entity_poly.entity_id
_entity_poly.type
_entity_poly.pdbx_seq_one_letter_code
_entity_poly.pdbx_strand_id
1 'polypeptide(L)'
;MENTQATGFRAEIKQRISDIHRETQNLPYIKALLQNDLPKIAYVGYLKGMAIVYGALEQQLLGQDGLILKPYLNNYLRKLPLLLADLEALDGCHTPDILPAVGQALGMADTILVHSVSRPYTLLGYLYALDGALNVGSILKRHVTISLGLSGETGIRYFSSFGYNFRDFWMNYLQLLDSKLPDDAAKEAVIEGAEEAFKGLTAFYGALYPIDEASMGIHITSLNPEAGHLPITTDPHEIEAAIKAGLACWNHYPFFEERFGERGRRFAISDAAWLIGLSEIPLEIAANQARWLSNFLSIRGMPSIIIEMQLHTLHHELGQRSPHNKPRYKHLLEIAKILKSDRLGIFDQSTFIEADRMFETQLQKNNVTNRHLLQLALHMGSLIASSLADATLGQQVSRSAMKAWLTDESLFPPTWIAAVEATYEMLESHRKSAPIQGMRAHSPA
;
A
#
# COMPACT_ATOMS: atom_id res chain seq x y z
N MET A 1 -24.17 -5.52 26.64
CA MET A 1 -25.54 -5.92 26.26
C MET A 1 -25.55 -5.95 24.74
N GLU A 2 -25.85 -7.01 23.99
CA GLU A 2 -26.63 -8.24 24.19
C GLU A 2 -25.76 -9.49 24.45
N ASN A 3 -26.15 -10.31 25.43
CA ASN A 3 -25.59 -11.64 25.68
C ASN A 3 -26.54 -12.69 25.10
N THR A 4 -26.64 -12.74 23.78
CA THR A 4 -27.27 -13.90 23.12
C THR A 4 -26.29 -15.06 23.28
N GLN A 5 -26.68 -16.10 24.01
CA GLN A 5 -25.85 -17.31 24.18
C GLN A 5 -25.41 -17.77 22.79
N ALA A 6 -24.11 -17.67 22.51
CA ALA A 6 -23.57 -18.21 21.27
C ALA A 6 -23.76 -19.74 21.33
N THR A 7 -24.31 -20.31 20.28
CA THR A 7 -24.47 -21.75 20.09
C THR A 7 -23.64 -22.21 18.90
N GLY A 8 -23.15 -23.44 18.91
CA GLY A 8 -22.35 -23.98 17.80
C GLY A 8 -20.92 -23.43 17.75
N PHE A 9 -20.36 -23.32 16.55
CA PHE A 9 -18.95 -22.99 16.32
C PHE A 9 -18.55 -21.61 16.86
N ARG A 10 -19.46 -20.62 16.84
CA ARG A 10 -19.22 -19.31 17.49
C ARG A 10 -18.95 -19.41 18.99
N ALA A 11 -19.60 -20.34 19.68
CA ALA A 11 -19.43 -20.53 21.12
C ALA A 11 -18.02 -21.04 21.44
N GLU A 12 -17.53 -21.94 20.58
CA GLU A 12 -16.18 -22.50 20.65
C GLU A 12 -15.12 -21.42 20.47
N ILE A 13 -15.22 -20.58 19.44
CA ILE A 13 -14.30 -19.45 19.23
C ILE A 13 -14.30 -18.55 20.48
N LYS A 14 -15.48 -18.15 20.98
CA LYS A 14 -15.61 -17.29 22.18
C LYS A 14 -14.97 -17.92 23.42
N GLN A 15 -15.15 -19.22 23.61
CA GLN A 15 -14.56 -19.94 24.74
C GLN A 15 -13.03 -19.91 24.65
N ARG A 16 -12.48 -20.22 23.47
CA ARG A 16 -11.03 -20.27 23.20
C ARG A 16 -10.33 -18.93 23.43
N ILE A 17 -10.96 -17.81 23.03
CA ILE A 17 -10.39 -16.46 23.19
C ILE A 17 -10.71 -15.79 24.54
N SER A 18 -11.52 -16.41 25.39
CA SER A 18 -12.13 -15.75 26.57
C SER A 18 -11.09 -15.22 27.58
N ASP A 19 -10.01 -15.97 27.80
CA ASP A 19 -8.95 -15.59 28.73
C ASP A 19 -8.12 -14.41 28.21
N ILE A 20 -7.71 -14.46 26.93
CA ILE A 20 -6.95 -13.37 26.29
C ILE A 20 -7.80 -12.10 26.18
N HIS A 21 -9.10 -12.24 25.90
CA HIS A 21 -10.03 -11.11 25.89
C HIS A 21 -10.10 -10.43 27.27
N ARG A 22 -10.17 -11.22 28.35
CA ARG A 22 -10.17 -10.69 29.73
C ARG A 22 -8.85 -10.02 30.10
N GLU A 23 -7.72 -10.56 29.62
CA GLU A 23 -6.41 -9.93 29.78
C GLU A 23 -6.35 -8.58 29.06
N THR A 24 -6.79 -8.54 27.79
CA THR A 24 -6.83 -7.33 26.97
C THR A 24 -7.61 -6.21 27.66
N GLN A 25 -8.77 -6.52 28.25
CA GLN A 25 -9.61 -5.54 28.95
C GLN A 25 -8.92 -4.87 30.15
N ASN A 26 -7.88 -5.49 30.72
CA ASN A 26 -7.16 -4.99 31.87
C ASN A 26 -5.94 -4.13 31.53
N LEU A 27 -5.61 -3.98 30.24
CA LEU A 27 -4.45 -3.23 29.78
C LEU A 27 -4.58 -1.72 30.09
N PRO A 28 -3.46 -1.03 30.38
CA PRO A 28 -3.45 0.41 30.65
C PRO A 28 -4.11 1.23 29.55
N TYR A 29 -3.87 0.89 28.27
CA TYR A 29 -4.48 1.57 27.12
C TYR A 29 -6.02 1.58 27.20
N ILE A 30 -6.62 0.41 27.47
CA ILE A 30 -8.08 0.26 27.55
C ILE A 30 -8.63 1.01 28.76
N LYS A 31 -7.94 0.96 29.91
CA LYS A 31 -8.33 1.70 31.12
C LYS A 31 -8.32 3.21 30.88
N ALA A 32 -7.24 3.75 30.32
CA ALA A 32 -7.12 5.18 30.00
C ALA A 32 -8.23 5.62 29.04
N LEU A 33 -8.53 4.82 28.01
CA LEU A 33 -9.62 5.09 27.09
C LEU A 33 -10.98 5.15 27.80
N LEU A 34 -11.33 4.14 28.59
CA LEU A 34 -12.62 4.11 29.32
C LEU A 34 -12.74 5.23 30.37
N GLN A 35 -11.61 5.74 30.86
CA GLN A 35 -11.55 6.89 31.77
C GLN A 35 -11.59 8.25 31.06
N ASN A 36 -11.63 8.26 29.73
CA ASN A 36 -11.52 9.44 28.86
C ASN A 36 -10.19 10.21 29.00
N ASP A 37 -9.11 9.50 29.33
CA ASP A 37 -7.77 10.06 29.60
C ASP A 37 -6.73 9.52 28.60
N LEU A 38 -7.16 9.03 27.43
CA LEU A 38 -6.24 8.50 26.43
C LEU A 38 -5.56 9.65 25.66
N PRO A 39 -4.22 9.73 25.63
CA PRO A 39 -3.51 10.75 24.87
C PRO A 39 -3.74 10.63 23.35
N LYS A 40 -3.80 11.77 22.65
CA LYS A 40 -3.95 11.82 21.18
C LYS A 40 -2.92 10.94 20.45
N ILE A 41 -1.67 10.99 20.88
CA ILE A 41 -0.59 10.22 20.26
C ILE A 41 -0.79 8.70 20.38
N ALA A 42 -1.34 8.19 21.49
CA ALA A 42 -1.67 6.78 21.64
C ALA A 42 -2.83 6.38 20.71
N TYR A 43 -3.83 7.26 20.54
CA TYR A 43 -4.93 7.02 19.61
C TYR A 43 -4.49 7.05 18.14
N VAL A 44 -3.65 8.02 17.75
CA VAL A 44 -3.07 8.07 16.41
C VAL A 44 -2.19 6.84 16.16
N GLY A 45 -1.37 6.44 17.14
CA GLY A 45 -0.60 5.19 17.10
C GLY A 45 -1.48 3.95 16.89
N TYR A 46 -2.64 3.89 17.56
CA TYR A 46 -3.63 2.84 17.35
C TYR A 46 -4.14 2.83 15.89
N LEU A 47 -4.56 3.98 15.35
CA LEU A 47 -5.04 4.07 13.97
C LEU A 47 -3.96 3.68 12.95
N LYS A 48 -2.70 4.09 13.16
CA LYS A 48 -1.57 3.72 12.31
C LYS A 48 -1.33 2.21 12.30
N GLY A 49 -1.25 1.59 13.49
CA GLY A 49 -1.06 0.15 13.58
C GLY A 49 -2.23 -0.63 12.98
N MET A 50 -3.47 -0.20 13.23
CA MET A 50 -4.63 -0.83 12.59
C MET A 50 -4.64 -0.64 11.07
N ALA A 51 -4.15 0.49 10.54
CA ALA A 51 -4.02 0.68 9.09
C ALA A 51 -3.03 -0.31 8.45
N ILE A 52 -1.93 -0.63 9.14
CA ILE A 52 -0.97 -1.67 8.73
C ILE A 52 -1.69 -3.04 8.69
N VAL A 53 -2.34 -3.42 9.80
CA VAL A 53 -2.98 -4.74 9.94
C VAL A 53 -4.13 -4.92 8.94
N TYR A 54 -5.04 -3.96 8.83
CA TYR A 54 -6.14 -4.03 7.85
C TYR A 54 -5.64 -3.91 6.42
N GLY A 55 -4.57 -3.15 6.15
CA GLY A 55 -3.98 -3.10 4.82
C GLY A 55 -3.52 -4.49 4.35
N ALA A 56 -2.79 -5.21 5.20
CA ALA A 56 -2.39 -6.58 4.93
C ALA A 56 -3.61 -7.51 4.81
N LEU A 57 -4.52 -7.48 5.78
CA LEU A 57 -5.68 -8.37 5.81
C LEU A 57 -6.61 -8.19 4.60
N GLU A 58 -7.02 -6.95 4.32
CA GLU A 58 -7.93 -6.65 3.21
C GLU A 58 -7.32 -6.96 1.85
N GLN A 59 -6.01 -6.74 1.70
CA GLN A 59 -5.31 -7.09 0.45
C GLN A 59 -5.43 -8.58 0.16
N GLN A 60 -5.24 -9.43 1.18
CA GLN A 60 -5.33 -10.88 1.02
C GLN A 60 -6.79 -11.37 0.90
N LEU A 61 -7.70 -10.81 1.70
CA LEU A 61 -9.13 -11.18 1.68
C LEU A 61 -9.82 -10.83 0.36
N LEU A 62 -9.54 -9.65 -0.21
CA LEU A 62 -10.23 -9.13 -1.39
C LEU A 62 -9.46 -9.35 -2.70
N GLY A 63 -8.18 -9.73 -2.59
CA GLY A 63 -7.31 -10.04 -3.72
C GLY A 63 -7.73 -11.29 -4.50
N GLN A 64 -6.94 -11.62 -5.52
CA GLN A 64 -7.16 -12.83 -6.32
C GLN A 64 -7.00 -14.10 -5.50
N ASP A 65 -6.02 -14.14 -4.60
CA ASP A 65 -5.76 -15.29 -3.72
C ASP A 65 -6.88 -15.51 -2.68
N GLY A 66 -7.66 -14.46 -2.38
CA GLY A 66 -8.82 -14.51 -1.49
C GLY A 66 -10.11 -15.04 -2.12
N LEU A 67 -10.08 -15.55 -3.37
CA LEU A 67 -11.29 -16.00 -4.09
C LEU A 67 -12.15 -16.99 -3.30
N ILE A 68 -11.52 -17.92 -2.57
CA ILE A 68 -12.21 -18.90 -1.72
C ILE A 68 -12.88 -18.29 -0.48
N LEU A 69 -12.44 -17.10 -0.05
CA LEU A 69 -12.93 -16.38 1.11
C LEU A 69 -14.02 -15.35 0.75
N LYS A 70 -14.09 -14.92 -0.52
CA LYS A 70 -15.10 -13.96 -0.99
C LYS A 70 -16.55 -14.27 -0.60
N PRO A 71 -17.02 -15.54 -0.58
CA PRO A 71 -18.37 -15.86 -0.12
C PRO A 71 -18.69 -15.35 1.29
N TYR A 72 -17.68 -15.20 2.16
CA TYR A 72 -17.82 -14.72 3.54
C TYR A 72 -17.86 -13.19 3.65
N LEU A 73 -17.53 -12.46 2.58
CA LEU A 73 -17.29 -11.01 2.59
C LEU A 73 -18.42 -10.20 1.95
N ASN A 74 -19.62 -10.78 1.84
CA ASN A 74 -20.76 -10.08 1.24
C ASN A 74 -21.10 -8.79 2.01
N ASN A 75 -21.11 -7.65 1.32
CA ASN A 75 -21.25 -6.31 1.90
C ASN A 75 -20.17 -5.92 2.93
N TYR A 76 -18.98 -6.53 2.84
CA TYR A 76 -17.87 -6.14 3.70
C TYR A 76 -17.42 -4.70 3.39
N LEU A 77 -17.43 -3.85 4.44
CA LEU A 77 -16.92 -2.49 4.37
C LEU A 77 -15.43 -2.48 4.71
N ARG A 78 -14.62 -2.03 3.75
CA ARG A 78 -13.17 -1.82 3.93
C ARG A 78 -12.91 -0.78 5.01
N LYS A 79 -12.06 -1.13 5.96
CA LYS A 79 -11.62 -0.33 7.11
C LYS A 79 -10.38 0.50 6.78
N LEU A 80 -9.46 0.03 5.94
CA LEU A 80 -8.26 0.80 5.58
C LEU A 80 -8.59 2.22 5.08
N PRO A 81 -9.53 2.46 4.14
CA PRO A 81 -9.86 3.81 3.70
C PRO A 81 -10.39 4.71 4.83
N LEU A 82 -11.13 4.15 5.78
CA LEU A 82 -11.66 4.89 6.93
C LEU A 82 -10.55 5.27 7.91
N LEU A 83 -9.62 4.34 8.17
CA LEU A 83 -8.43 4.57 8.99
C LEU A 83 -7.54 5.66 8.39
N LEU A 84 -7.32 5.63 7.08
CA LEU A 84 -6.54 6.65 6.37
C LEU A 84 -7.20 8.04 6.46
N ALA A 85 -8.52 8.12 6.28
CA ALA A 85 -9.26 9.37 6.41
C ALA A 85 -9.25 9.94 7.85
N ASP A 86 -9.22 9.07 8.86
CA ASP A 86 -9.06 9.50 10.26
C ASP A 86 -7.63 9.96 10.56
N LEU A 87 -6.62 9.27 10.04
CA LEU A 87 -5.22 9.67 10.15
C LEU A 87 -4.98 11.03 9.51
N GLU A 88 -5.52 11.28 8.30
CA GLU A 88 -5.43 12.59 7.65
C GLU A 88 -6.08 13.69 8.51
N ALA A 89 -7.29 13.43 9.02
CA ALA A 89 -8.02 14.38 9.87
C ALA A 89 -7.31 14.70 11.20
N LEU A 90 -6.46 13.79 11.69
CA LEU A 90 -5.78 13.91 12.97
C LEU A 90 -4.31 14.33 12.84
N ASP A 91 -3.85 14.64 11.63
CA ASP A 91 -2.46 14.97 11.31
C ASP A 91 -1.48 13.80 11.62
N GLY A 92 -1.90 12.60 11.23
CA GLY A 92 -1.21 11.35 11.52
C GLY A 92 0.19 11.25 10.92
N CYS A 93 0.43 11.84 9.74
CA CYS A 93 1.74 11.82 9.08
C CYS A 93 2.80 12.64 9.82
N HIS A 94 2.41 13.70 10.54
CA HIS A 94 3.33 14.52 11.35
C HIS A 94 3.39 14.09 12.82
N THR A 95 2.46 13.23 13.25
CA THR A 95 2.50 12.64 14.59
C THR A 95 3.60 11.58 14.63
N PRO A 96 4.51 11.58 15.62
CA PRO A 96 5.51 10.52 15.77
C PRO A 96 4.89 9.13 15.89
N ASP A 97 5.63 8.11 15.46
CA ASP A 97 5.31 6.71 15.64
C ASP A 97 5.74 6.21 17.01
N ILE A 98 4.92 5.35 17.63
CA ILE A 98 5.34 4.53 18.77
C ILE A 98 5.94 3.25 18.18
N LEU A 99 7.27 3.21 18.03
CA LEU A 99 7.96 2.19 17.24
C LEU A 99 7.69 0.75 17.72
N PRO A 100 7.60 0.45 19.04
CA PRO A 100 7.23 -0.88 19.50
C PRO A 100 5.84 -1.31 19.00
N ALA A 101 4.87 -0.38 18.97
CA ALA A 101 3.52 -0.66 18.51
C ALA A 101 3.48 -0.89 16.99
N VAL A 102 4.27 -0.12 16.23
CA VAL A 102 4.47 -0.37 14.78
C VAL A 102 5.05 -1.77 14.55
N GLY A 103 6.05 -2.18 15.35
CA GLY A 103 6.62 -3.53 15.29
C GLY A 103 5.59 -4.63 15.54
N GLN A 104 4.71 -4.49 16.52
CA GLN A 104 3.62 -5.44 16.78
C GLN A 104 2.64 -5.52 15.59
N ALA A 105 2.23 -4.36 15.04
CA ALA A 105 1.32 -4.31 13.90
C ALA A 105 1.92 -4.95 12.64
N LEU A 106 3.22 -4.71 12.38
CA LEU A 106 3.93 -5.33 11.27
C LEU A 106 4.09 -6.85 11.46
N GLY A 107 4.39 -7.32 12.68
CA GLY A 107 4.43 -8.75 12.97
C GLY A 107 3.09 -9.45 12.70
N MET A 108 1.97 -8.78 13.01
CA MET A 108 0.63 -9.28 12.64
C MET A 108 0.44 -9.31 11.12
N ALA A 109 0.85 -8.25 10.41
CA ALA A 109 0.78 -8.18 8.94
C ALA A 109 1.60 -9.28 8.26
N ASP A 110 2.81 -9.55 8.74
CA ASP A 110 3.66 -10.64 8.25
C ASP A 110 3.01 -12.01 8.49
N THR A 111 2.43 -12.22 9.67
CA THR A 111 1.71 -13.46 10.00
C THR A 111 0.49 -13.68 9.10
N ILE A 112 -0.28 -12.61 8.83
CA ILE A 112 -1.39 -12.62 7.86
C ILE A 112 -0.92 -13.06 6.47
N LEU A 113 0.21 -12.54 6.00
CA LEU A 113 0.76 -12.89 4.69
C LEU A 113 1.20 -14.36 4.63
N VAL A 114 1.84 -14.88 5.68
CA VAL A 114 2.20 -16.31 5.76
C VAL A 114 0.95 -17.19 5.68
N HIS A 115 -0.08 -16.86 6.45
CA HIS A 115 -1.33 -17.62 6.45
C HIS A 115 -2.10 -17.53 5.13
N SER A 116 -2.05 -16.40 4.42
CA SER A 116 -2.77 -16.27 3.15
C SER A 116 -2.33 -17.29 2.10
N VAL A 117 -1.06 -17.69 2.13
CA VAL A 117 -0.49 -18.66 1.20
C VAL A 117 -0.81 -20.11 1.60
N SER A 118 -0.72 -20.45 2.88
CA SER A 118 -0.80 -21.86 3.33
C SER A 118 -2.11 -22.25 4.01
N ARG A 119 -2.76 -21.33 4.72
CA ARG A 119 -3.96 -21.57 5.56
C ARG A 119 -4.94 -20.40 5.47
N PRO A 120 -5.52 -20.14 4.29
CA PRO A 120 -6.30 -18.92 4.03
C PRO A 120 -7.53 -18.74 4.94
N TYR A 121 -8.15 -19.82 5.44
CA TYR A 121 -9.27 -19.72 6.40
C TYR A 121 -8.87 -19.08 7.74
N THR A 122 -7.58 -19.07 8.11
CA THR A 122 -7.08 -18.33 9.27
C THR A 122 -7.38 -16.84 9.18
N LEU A 123 -7.43 -16.26 7.97
CA LEU A 123 -7.77 -14.86 7.76
C LEU A 123 -9.20 -14.52 8.17
N LEU A 124 -10.13 -15.48 8.09
CA LEU A 124 -11.46 -15.29 8.63
C LEU A 124 -11.39 -15.17 10.16
N GLY A 125 -10.52 -15.95 10.84
CA GLY A 125 -10.26 -15.78 12.28
C GLY A 125 -9.76 -14.37 12.64
N TYR A 126 -8.81 -13.83 11.88
CA TYR A 126 -8.35 -12.45 12.04
C TYR A 126 -9.49 -11.44 11.87
N LEU A 127 -10.30 -11.60 10.82
CA LEU A 127 -11.46 -10.76 10.58
C LEU A 127 -12.47 -10.84 11.74
N TYR A 128 -12.73 -12.05 12.25
CA TYR A 128 -13.60 -12.27 13.40
C TYR A 128 -13.11 -11.50 14.62
N ALA A 129 -11.81 -11.55 14.93
CA ALA A 129 -11.26 -10.84 16.10
C ALA A 129 -11.31 -9.32 15.94
N LEU A 130 -10.84 -8.80 14.79
CA LEU A 130 -10.70 -7.36 14.55
C LEU A 130 -12.06 -6.66 14.37
N ASP A 131 -12.92 -7.17 13.48
CA ASP A 131 -14.28 -6.63 13.30
C ASP A 131 -15.18 -7.04 14.48
N GLY A 132 -14.86 -8.14 15.17
CA GLY A 132 -15.47 -8.51 16.45
C GLY A 132 -15.26 -7.45 17.52
N ALA A 133 -14.02 -6.97 17.69
CA ALA A 133 -13.68 -5.91 18.63
C ALA A 133 -14.39 -4.58 18.30
N LEU A 134 -14.63 -4.31 17.01
CA LEU A 134 -15.46 -3.18 16.56
C LEU A 134 -16.94 -3.28 16.99
N ASN A 135 -17.46 -4.46 17.38
CA ASN A 135 -18.82 -4.55 17.93
C ASN A 135 -18.97 -3.78 19.26
N VAL A 136 -17.88 -3.60 20.00
CA VAL A 136 -17.83 -2.72 21.19
C VAL A 136 -17.50 -1.27 20.79
N GLY A 137 -17.32 -1.02 19.49
CA GLY A 137 -16.87 0.23 18.89
C GLY A 137 -17.79 1.42 19.15
N SER A 138 -19.09 1.22 19.39
CA SER A 138 -19.99 2.31 19.81
C SER A 138 -19.61 2.91 21.17
N ILE A 139 -19.14 2.06 22.10
CA ILE A 139 -18.62 2.48 23.40
C ILE A 139 -17.27 3.16 23.23
N LEU A 140 -16.35 2.53 22.48
CA LEU A 140 -15.01 3.08 22.24
C LEU A 140 -15.07 4.42 21.51
N LYS A 141 -15.95 4.56 20.50
CA LYS A 141 -16.22 5.81 19.79
C LYS A 141 -16.51 6.93 20.76
N ARG A 142 -17.46 6.72 21.68
CA ARG A 142 -17.85 7.72 22.68
C ARG A 142 -16.65 8.18 23.51
N HIS A 143 -15.85 7.25 24.00
CA HIS A 143 -14.70 7.54 24.85
C HIS A 143 -13.58 8.28 24.10
N VAL A 144 -13.27 7.88 22.86
CA VAL A 144 -12.31 8.58 22.00
C VAL A 144 -12.79 10.00 21.72
N THR A 145 -14.07 10.16 21.36
CA THR A 145 -14.67 11.47 21.08
C THR A 145 -14.53 12.41 22.27
N ILE A 146 -14.77 11.93 23.50
CA ILE A 146 -14.62 12.73 24.72
C ILE A 146 -13.14 13.04 24.99
N SER A 147 -12.26 12.03 24.96
CA SER A 147 -10.82 12.16 25.29
C SER A 147 -10.12 13.20 24.39
N LEU A 148 -10.51 13.25 23.12
CA LEU A 148 -9.86 14.07 22.10
C LEU A 148 -10.67 15.31 21.70
N GLY A 149 -11.83 15.55 22.31
CA GLY A 149 -12.70 16.68 21.99
C GLY A 149 -13.17 16.69 20.53
N LEU A 150 -13.41 15.52 19.93
CA LEU A 150 -13.80 15.41 18.52
C LEU A 150 -15.29 15.74 18.34
N SER A 151 -15.64 16.25 17.16
CA SER A 151 -17.03 16.54 16.78
C SER A 151 -17.37 15.95 15.42
N GLY A 152 -18.60 15.47 15.25
CA GLY A 152 -19.02 14.80 14.01
C GLY A 152 -18.34 13.45 13.83
N GLU A 153 -17.93 13.14 12.60
CA GLU A 153 -17.26 11.87 12.25
C GLU A 153 -15.76 12.04 11.95
N THR A 154 -15.26 13.27 11.96
CA THR A 154 -13.87 13.59 11.64
C THR A 154 -12.93 13.00 12.69
N GLY A 155 -12.01 12.12 12.26
CA GLY A 155 -11.06 11.44 13.13
C GLY A 155 -11.60 10.19 13.84
N ILE A 156 -12.83 9.77 13.54
CA ILE A 156 -13.49 8.58 14.13
C ILE A 156 -14.37 7.81 13.11
N ARG A 157 -14.12 7.94 11.80
CA ARG A 157 -14.84 7.21 10.74
C ARG A 157 -14.67 5.71 10.87
N TYR A 158 -13.49 5.23 11.26
CA TYR A 158 -13.22 3.82 11.49
C TYR A 158 -14.19 3.23 12.53
N PHE A 159 -14.35 3.88 13.69
CA PHE A 159 -15.32 3.44 14.70
C PHE A 159 -16.78 3.72 14.31
N SER A 160 -17.02 4.69 13.43
CA SER A 160 -18.36 4.97 12.89
C SER A 160 -18.83 3.95 11.85
N SER A 161 -17.92 3.11 11.35
CA SER A 161 -18.25 2.01 10.42
C SER A 161 -19.28 1.02 10.97
N PHE A 162 -19.46 0.96 12.29
CA PHE A 162 -20.41 0.09 12.99
C PHE A 162 -21.91 0.36 12.67
N GLY A 163 -22.27 1.37 11.88
CA GLY A 163 -23.68 1.71 11.56
C GLY A 163 -24.16 1.38 10.14
N TYR A 164 -23.29 1.39 9.13
CA TYR A 164 -23.67 1.41 7.71
C TYR A 164 -23.95 0.01 7.09
N ASN A 165 -24.82 -0.78 7.70
CA ASN A 165 -25.07 -2.21 7.39
C ASN A 165 -24.05 -3.19 7.99
N PHE A 166 -23.21 -2.73 8.94
CA PHE A 166 -22.26 -3.60 9.63
C PHE A 166 -22.94 -4.78 10.32
N ARG A 167 -24.10 -4.56 10.96
CA ARG A 167 -24.85 -5.62 11.64
C ARG A 167 -25.27 -6.73 10.67
N ASP A 168 -25.73 -6.36 9.48
CA ASP A 168 -26.17 -7.32 8.47
C ASP A 168 -25.00 -8.13 7.91
N PHE A 169 -23.89 -7.45 7.57
CA PHE A 169 -22.63 -8.10 7.22
C PHE A 169 -22.20 -9.06 8.32
N TRP A 170 -22.13 -8.60 9.57
CA TRP A 170 -21.62 -9.37 10.69
C TRP A 170 -22.48 -10.61 10.98
N MET A 171 -23.79 -10.47 10.98
CA MET A 171 -24.69 -11.61 11.20
C MET A 171 -24.61 -12.65 10.07
N ASN A 172 -24.53 -12.20 8.82
CA ASN A 172 -24.32 -13.08 7.68
C ASN A 172 -22.96 -13.79 7.76
N TYR A 173 -21.88 -13.04 8.01
CA TYR A 173 -20.54 -13.57 8.18
C TYR A 173 -20.50 -14.67 9.25
N LEU A 174 -21.07 -14.41 10.43
CA LEU A 174 -21.13 -15.39 11.50
C LEU A 174 -21.96 -16.63 11.12
N GLN A 175 -23.05 -16.48 10.36
CA GLN A 175 -23.85 -17.61 9.88
C GLN A 175 -23.07 -18.49 8.89
N LEU A 176 -22.27 -17.87 8.04
CA LEU A 176 -21.42 -18.59 7.11
C LEU A 176 -20.31 -19.35 7.84
N LEU A 177 -19.70 -18.78 8.89
CA LEU A 177 -18.75 -19.53 9.72
C LEU A 177 -19.36 -20.79 10.33
N ASP A 178 -20.61 -20.75 10.81
CA ASP A 178 -21.24 -21.93 11.40
C ASP A 178 -21.59 -23.03 10.40
N SER A 179 -21.82 -22.67 9.12
CA SER A 179 -22.54 -23.55 8.18
C SER A 179 -21.83 -23.82 6.85
N LYS A 180 -20.78 -23.06 6.50
CA LYS A 180 -20.15 -23.11 5.18
C LYS A 180 -18.65 -23.40 5.18
N LEU A 181 -18.03 -23.54 6.35
CA LEU A 181 -16.64 -24.03 6.42
C LEU A 181 -16.56 -25.47 5.88
N PRO A 182 -15.56 -25.78 5.04
CA PRO A 182 -15.52 -27.03 4.29
C PRO A 182 -15.25 -28.27 5.16
N ASP A 183 -14.43 -28.13 6.20
CA ASP A 183 -13.98 -29.21 7.07
C ASP A 183 -13.54 -28.69 8.45
N ASP A 184 -13.16 -29.62 9.34
CA ASP A 184 -12.69 -29.29 10.69
C ASP A 184 -11.31 -28.62 10.70
N ALA A 185 -10.48 -28.81 9.66
CA ALA A 185 -9.20 -28.12 9.54
C ALA A 185 -9.39 -26.62 9.29
N ALA A 186 -10.38 -26.26 8.46
CA ALA A 186 -10.79 -24.87 8.25
C ALA A 186 -11.38 -24.25 9.52
N LYS A 187 -12.16 -25.01 10.31
CA LYS A 187 -12.65 -24.55 11.62
C LYS A 187 -11.50 -24.25 12.59
N GLU A 188 -10.55 -25.18 12.75
CA GLU A 188 -9.41 -24.92 13.63
C GLU A 188 -8.57 -23.74 13.13
N ALA A 189 -8.39 -23.59 11.82
CA ALA A 189 -7.71 -22.42 11.25
C ALA A 189 -8.39 -21.09 11.63
N VAL A 190 -9.73 -21.03 11.60
CA VAL A 190 -10.49 -19.84 12.04
C VAL A 190 -10.28 -19.59 13.54
N ILE A 191 -10.30 -20.62 14.38
CA ILE A 191 -10.05 -20.50 15.83
C ILE A 191 -8.63 -19.98 16.08
N GLU A 192 -7.62 -20.61 15.47
CA GLU A 192 -6.22 -20.21 15.58
C GLU A 192 -6.03 -18.75 15.15
N GLY A 193 -6.62 -18.34 14.03
CA GLY A 193 -6.54 -16.97 13.55
C GLY A 193 -7.16 -15.95 14.50
N ALA A 194 -8.27 -16.31 15.15
CA ALA A 194 -8.88 -15.45 16.16
C ALA A 194 -8.01 -15.35 17.42
N GLU A 195 -7.43 -16.46 17.88
CA GLU A 195 -6.50 -16.48 19.03
C GLU A 195 -5.24 -15.66 18.75
N GLU A 196 -4.61 -15.84 17.58
CA GLU A 196 -3.44 -15.08 17.15
C GLU A 196 -3.73 -13.59 17.05
N ALA A 197 -4.86 -13.21 16.45
CA ALA A 197 -5.25 -11.82 16.34
C ALA A 197 -5.46 -11.16 17.71
N PHE A 198 -6.09 -11.86 18.67
CA PHE A 198 -6.25 -11.34 20.03
C PHE A 198 -4.92 -11.24 20.79
N LYS A 199 -4.01 -12.21 20.64
CA LYS A 199 -2.65 -12.12 21.20
C LYS A 199 -1.89 -10.92 20.63
N GLY A 200 -1.95 -10.74 19.31
CA GLY A 200 -1.37 -9.60 18.60
C GLY A 200 -1.96 -8.26 19.08
N LEU A 201 -3.29 -8.16 19.18
CA LEU A 201 -3.96 -6.98 19.72
C LEU A 201 -3.55 -6.68 21.17
N THR A 202 -3.42 -7.71 22.01
CA THR A 202 -3.00 -7.56 23.41
C THR A 202 -1.59 -6.95 23.48
N ALA A 203 -0.64 -7.51 22.72
CA ALA A 203 0.72 -7.00 22.64
C ALA A 203 0.77 -5.57 22.06
N PHE A 204 -0.01 -5.31 21.01
CA PHE A 204 -0.13 -4.01 20.37
C PHE A 204 -0.66 -2.94 21.34
N TYR A 205 -1.76 -3.20 22.06
CA TYR A 205 -2.29 -2.28 23.07
C TYR A 205 -1.30 -2.06 24.22
N GLY A 206 -0.58 -3.10 24.64
CA GLY A 206 0.48 -2.98 25.66
C GLY A 206 1.64 -2.10 25.21
N ALA A 207 1.95 -2.10 23.91
CA ALA A 207 2.99 -1.26 23.32
C ALA A 207 2.55 0.19 23.08
N LEU A 208 1.24 0.47 23.00
CA LEU A 208 0.71 1.82 22.76
C LEU A 208 0.65 2.69 24.02
N TYR A 209 0.53 2.09 25.20
CA TYR A 209 0.37 2.85 26.44
C TYR A 209 0.71 2.02 27.70
N PRO A 210 1.46 2.58 28.68
CA PRO A 210 2.00 3.95 28.74
C PRO A 210 3.09 4.21 27.69
N ILE A 211 3.21 5.46 27.25
CA ILE A 211 4.13 5.86 26.20
C ILE A 211 5.53 6.04 26.80
N ASP A 212 6.52 5.39 26.19
CA ASP A 212 7.93 5.69 26.41
C ASP A 212 8.43 6.64 25.33
N GLU A 213 8.79 7.87 25.70
CA GLU A 213 9.25 8.89 24.75
C GLU A 213 10.51 8.47 24.00
N ALA A 214 11.38 7.67 24.62
CA ALA A 214 12.60 7.14 23.98
C ALA A 214 12.30 6.13 22.86
N SER A 215 11.08 5.59 22.83
CA SER A 215 10.60 4.64 21.82
C SER A 215 9.85 5.30 20.66
N MET A 216 9.76 6.63 20.66
CA MET A 216 9.11 7.38 19.58
C MET A 216 10.08 7.66 18.43
N GLY A 217 9.55 7.66 17.21
CA GLY A 217 10.35 7.96 16.01
C GLY A 217 9.50 8.17 14.77
N ILE A 218 10.13 8.03 13.60
CA ILE A 218 9.45 8.06 12.31
C ILE A 218 9.70 6.72 11.62
N HIS A 219 8.63 6.10 11.15
CA HIS A 219 8.66 4.88 10.38
C HIS A 219 7.97 5.10 9.03
N ILE A 220 8.35 4.34 8.00
CA ILE A 220 7.78 4.50 6.64
C ILE A 220 6.26 4.32 6.61
N THR A 221 5.71 3.59 7.57
CA THR A 221 4.27 3.37 7.73
C THR A 221 3.49 4.65 8.08
N SER A 222 4.16 5.70 8.56
CA SER A 222 3.58 7.05 8.70
C SER A 222 3.29 7.71 7.35
N LEU A 223 4.09 7.39 6.33
CA LEU A 223 3.88 7.88 4.96
C LEU A 223 2.94 6.96 4.19
N ASN A 224 3.08 5.65 4.39
CA ASN A 224 2.28 4.63 3.73
C ASN A 224 2.21 3.37 4.62
N PRO A 225 1.07 3.09 5.28
CA PRO A 225 0.94 1.92 6.15
C PRO A 225 1.08 0.58 5.40
N GLU A 226 0.96 0.59 4.07
CA GLU A 226 1.14 -0.59 3.21
C GLU A 226 2.62 -0.81 2.78
N ALA A 227 3.56 0.04 3.22
CA ALA A 227 4.96 -0.02 2.79
C ALA A 227 5.83 -1.06 3.54
N GLY A 228 5.31 -1.69 4.60
CA GLY A 228 6.03 -2.71 5.37
C GLY A 228 7.21 -2.15 6.18
N HIS A 229 8.31 -2.91 6.26
CA HIS A 229 9.49 -2.65 7.11
C HIS A 229 10.61 -1.84 6.45
N LEU A 230 10.31 -1.08 5.38
CA LEU A 230 11.36 -0.40 4.63
C LEU A 230 12.03 0.70 5.49
N PRO A 231 13.37 0.68 5.65
CA PRO A 231 14.06 1.70 6.40
C PRO A 231 14.04 3.03 5.64
N ILE A 232 13.80 4.13 6.38
CA ILE A 232 13.85 5.50 5.85
C ILE A 232 14.66 6.40 6.80
N THR A 233 15.07 7.56 6.29
CA THR A 233 15.69 8.62 7.08
C THR A 233 14.75 9.13 8.17
N THR A 234 15.33 9.60 9.28
CA THR A 234 14.62 10.29 10.37
C THR A 234 14.75 11.82 10.28
N ASP A 235 15.52 12.35 9.32
CA ASP A 235 15.64 13.80 9.11
C ASP A 235 14.32 14.35 8.55
N PRO A 236 13.63 15.26 9.27
CA PRO A 236 12.36 15.82 8.81
C PRO A 236 12.47 16.60 7.49
N HIS A 237 13.61 17.21 7.18
CA HIS A 237 13.82 17.93 5.92
C HIS A 237 13.91 16.99 4.72
N GLU A 238 14.48 15.81 4.94
CA GLU A 238 14.59 14.76 3.92
C GLU A 238 13.23 14.07 3.69
N ILE A 239 12.46 13.86 4.76
CA ILE A 239 11.08 13.36 4.65
C ILE A 239 10.20 14.35 3.88
N GLU A 240 10.30 15.65 4.17
CA GLU A 240 9.56 16.67 3.40
C GLU A 240 9.99 16.68 1.93
N ALA A 241 11.28 16.54 1.65
CA ALA A 241 11.80 16.42 0.29
C ALA A 241 11.24 15.19 -0.44
N ALA A 242 11.18 14.03 0.24
CA ALA A 242 10.58 12.81 -0.29
C ALA A 242 9.09 13.00 -0.62
N ILE A 243 8.31 13.62 0.28
CA ILE A 243 6.89 13.89 0.05
C ILE A 243 6.71 14.76 -1.19
N LYS A 244 7.48 15.86 -1.31
CA LYS A 244 7.37 16.75 -2.48
C LYS A 244 7.80 16.08 -3.78
N ALA A 245 8.89 15.32 -3.74
CA ALA A 245 9.36 14.59 -4.92
C ALA A 245 8.34 13.55 -5.39
N GLY A 246 7.79 12.74 -4.46
CA GLY A 246 6.75 11.77 -4.77
C GLY A 246 5.50 12.40 -5.34
N LEU A 247 5.02 13.51 -4.76
CA LEU A 247 3.87 14.25 -5.29
C LEU A 247 4.15 14.89 -6.66
N ALA A 248 5.35 15.42 -6.88
CA ALA A 248 5.73 15.99 -8.17
C ALA A 248 5.78 14.92 -9.27
N CYS A 249 6.33 13.73 -8.97
CA CYS A 249 6.32 12.63 -9.93
C CYS A 249 4.91 12.07 -10.18
N TRP A 250 4.08 11.98 -9.13
CA TRP A 250 2.67 11.62 -9.22
C TRP A 250 1.91 12.56 -10.17
N ASN A 251 2.06 13.87 -9.98
CA ASN A 251 1.39 14.90 -10.78
C ASN A 251 1.93 15.01 -12.21
N HIS A 252 3.18 14.58 -12.45
CA HIS A 252 3.81 14.66 -13.77
C HIS A 252 3.20 13.65 -14.76
N TYR A 253 2.77 12.48 -14.29
CA TYR A 253 2.17 11.45 -15.13
C TYR A 253 0.71 11.21 -14.72
N PRO A 254 -0.30 11.77 -15.43
CA PRO A 254 -1.72 11.51 -15.14
C PRO A 254 -2.10 10.02 -15.11
N PHE A 255 -1.33 9.19 -15.82
CA PHE A 255 -1.31 7.73 -15.74
C PHE A 255 -1.37 7.18 -14.30
N PHE A 256 -0.66 7.81 -13.36
CA PHE A 256 -0.57 7.38 -11.98
C PHE A 256 -1.94 7.38 -11.29
N GLU A 257 -2.65 8.50 -11.36
CA GLU A 257 -3.97 8.67 -10.76
C GLU A 257 -4.98 7.72 -11.40
N GLU A 258 -5.00 7.68 -12.72
CA GLU A 258 -5.94 6.84 -13.47
C GLU A 258 -5.79 5.35 -13.13
N ARG A 259 -4.56 4.86 -13.03
CA ARG A 259 -4.31 3.43 -12.86
C ARG A 259 -4.24 3.00 -11.40
N PHE A 260 -3.66 3.81 -10.52
CA PHE A 260 -3.30 3.39 -9.17
C PHE A 260 -4.00 4.21 -8.07
N GLY A 261 -4.63 5.33 -8.40
CA GLY A 261 -5.35 6.20 -7.47
C GLY A 261 -4.57 6.57 -6.21
N GLU A 262 -5.27 6.93 -5.14
CA GLU A 262 -4.65 7.33 -3.88
C GLU A 262 -3.67 6.30 -3.29
N ARG A 263 -3.84 5.01 -3.61
CA ARG A 263 -2.88 3.98 -3.21
C ARG A 263 -1.54 4.18 -3.90
N GLY A 264 -1.53 4.38 -5.22
CA GLY A 264 -0.32 4.69 -5.97
C GLY A 264 0.37 5.96 -5.47
N ARG A 265 -0.40 6.97 -5.06
CA ARG A 265 0.12 8.22 -4.51
C ARG A 265 0.93 7.99 -3.22
N ARG A 266 0.42 7.17 -2.30
CA ARG A 266 1.16 6.79 -1.08
C ARG A 266 2.45 6.04 -1.38
N PHE A 267 2.42 5.12 -2.35
CA PHE A 267 3.64 4.41 -2.77
C PHE A 267 4.65 5.36 -3.42
N ALA A 268 4.22 6.30 -4.27
CA ALA A 268 5.12 7.29 -4.85
C ALA A 268 5.84 8.11 -3.76
N ILE A 269 5.18 8.42 -2.65
CA ILE A 269 5.78 9.12 -1.50
C ILE A 269 6.72 8.20 -0.71
N SER A 270 6.28 6.99 -0.33
CA SER A 270 7.11 6.07 0.47
C SER A 270 8.34 5.59 -0.29
N ASP A 271 8.21 5.33 -1.59
CA ASP A 271 9.33 4.93 -2.45
C ASP A 271 10.33 6.09 -2.56
N ALA A 272 9.87 7.35 -2.62
CA ALA A 272 10.75 8.52 -2.56
C ALA A 272 11.60 8.52 -1.28
N ALA A 273 10.96 8.28 -0.13
CA ALA A 273 11.64 8.26 1.16
C ALA A 273 12.66 7.12 1.27
N TRP A 274 12.31 5.94 0.75
CA TRP A 274 13.23 4.80 0.69
C TRP A 274 14.42 5.06 -0.23
N LEU A 275 14.19 5.68 -1.40
CA LEU A 275 15.24 6.01 -2.37
C LEU A 275 16.34 6.92 -1.77
N ILE A 276 16.04 7.73 -0.75
CA ILE A 276 17.04 8.54 -0.04
C ILE A 276 18.14 7.64 0.54
N GLY A 277 17.76 6.51 1.13
CA GLY A 277 18.67 5.55 1.76
C GLY A 277 19.70 4.95 0.79
N LEU A 278 19.43 4.97 -0.52
CA LEU A 278 20.40 4.56 -1.54
C LEU A 278 21.64 5.47 -1.59
N SER A 279 21.55 6.68 -1.01
CA SER A 279 22.68 7.60 -0.89
C SER A 279 23.70 7.18 0.19
N GLU A 280 23.32 6.25 1.08
CA GLU A 280 24.15 5.80 2.21
C GLU A 280 24.99 4.55 1.89
N ILE A 281 24.76 3.94 0.73
CA ILE A 281 25.40 2.67 0.34
C ILE A 281 26.25 2.84 -0.93
N PRO A 282 27.21 1.94 -1.20
CA PRO A 282 28.04 1.99 -2.40
C PRO A 282 27.20 2.05 -3.68
N LEU A 283 27.59 2.90 -4.64
CA LEU A 283 26.83 3.19 -5.87
C LEU A 283 26.42 1.94 -6.65
N GLU A 284 27.29 0.93 -6.72
CA GLU A 284 26.98 -0.33 -7.41
C GLU A 284 25.81 -1.08 -6.75
N ILE A 285 25.82 -1.16 -5.41
CA ILE A 285 24.74 -1.79 -4.63
C ILE A 285 23.46 -0.95 -4.76
N ALA A 286 23.59 0.38 -4.67
CA ALA A 286 22.48 1.32 -4.83
C ALA A 286 21.80 1.17 -6.21
N ALA A 287 22.60 1.11 -7.28
CA ALA A 287 22.10 0.94 -8.64
C ALA A 287 21.40 -0.42 -8.83
N ASN A 288 21.92 -1.50 -8.23
CA ASN A 288 21.28 -2.81 -8.26
C ASN A 288 19.94 -2.82 -7.53
N GLN A 289 19.84 -2.16 -6.37
CA GLN A 289 18.57 -2.02 -5.64
C GLN A 289 17.55 -1.17 -6.40
N ALA A 290 17.97 -0.07 -7.01
CA ALA A 290 17.10 0.76 -7.85
C ALA A 290 16.60 0.01 -9.09
N ARG A 291 17.46 -0.78 -9.75
CA ARG A 291 17.05 -1.67 -10.84
C ARG A 291 16.06 -2.72 -10.36
N TRP A 292 16.31 -3.36 -9.22
CA TRP A 292 15.37 -4.32 -8.64
C TRP A 292 13.99 -3.68 -8.42
N LEU A 293 13.92 -2.49 -7.82
CA LEU A 293 12.66 -1.77 -7.61
C LEU A 293 11.99 -1.46 -8.95
N SER A 294 12.75 -0.91 -9.91
CA SER A 294 12.26 -0.61 -11.24
C SER A 294 11.68 -1.85 -11.94
N ASN A 295 12.32 -3.00 -11.81
CA ASN A 295 11.87 -4.27 -12.40
C ASN A 295 10.61 -4.80 -11.68
N PHE A 296 10.56 -4.65 -10.36
CA PHE A 296 9.40 -5.04 -9.57
C PHE A 296 8.16 -4.21 -9.95
N LEU A 297 8.34 -2.91 -10.18
CA LEU A 297 7.26 -2.01 -10.55
C LEU A 297 6.85 -2.16 -12.01
N SER A 298 7.79 -2.43 -12.92
CA SER A 298 7.51 -2.64 -14.34
C SER A 298 6.58 -3.84 -14.59
N ILE A 299 6.71 -4.91 -13.80
CA ILE A 299 5.80 -6.08 -13.82
C ILE A 299 4.35 -5.67 -13.52
N ARG A 300 4.14 -4.56 -12.80
CA ARG A 300 2.81 -3.99 -12.50
C ARG A 300 2.41 -2.91 -13.49
N GLY A 301 3.20 -2.74 -14.55
CA GLY A 301 3.01 -1.75 -15.61
C GLY A 301 3.44 -0.34 -15.24
N MET A 302 4.35 -0.15 -14.28
CA MET A 302 5.03 1.13 -14.00
C MET A 302 6.43 1.16 -14.63
N PRO A 303 6.62 1.86 -15.77
CA PRO A 303 7.89 1.82 -16.50
C PRO A 303 9.04 2.54 -15.78
N SER A 304 10.28 2.14 -16.06
CA SER A 304 11.50 2.65 -15.39
C SER A 304 11.75 4.15 -15.58
N ILE A 305 11.17 4.79 -16.60
CA ILE A 305 11.23 6.26 -16.79
C ILE A 305 10.64 7.02 -15.61
N ILE A 306 9.67 6.44 -14.91
CA ILE A 306 9.07 7.01 -13.71
C ILE A 306 10.09 7.06 -12.57
N ILE A 307 10.84 5.97 -12.35
CA ILE A 307 11.88 5.93 -11.31
C ILE A 307 13.04 6.87 -11.64
N GLU A 308 13.40 7.01 -12.91
CA GLU A 308 14.35 8.04 -13.33
C GLU A 308 13.86 9.45 -12.97
N MET A 309 12.61 9.79 -13.29
CA MET A 309 12.03 11.10 -12.97
C MET A 309 12.00 11.33 -11.46
N GLN A 310 11.62 10.32 -10.70
CA GLN A 310 11.59 10.35 -9.24
C GLN A 310 12.97 10.65 -8.66
N LEU A 311 14.04 9.99 -9.13
CA LEU A 311 15.40 10.21 -8.66
C LEU A 311 15.91 11.63 -8.95
N HIS A 312 15.62 12.16 -10.15
CA HIS A 312 15.97 13.55 -10.50
C HIS A 312 15.25 14.56 -9.61
N THR A 313 13.94 14.37 -9.43
CA THR A 313 13.09 15.27 -8.64
C THR A 313 13.48 15.22 -7.16
N LEU A 314 13.75 14.02 -6.63
CA LEU A 314 14.20 13.82 -5.26
C LEU A 314 15.55 14.52 -5.01
N HIS A 315 16.52 14.36 -5.89
CA HIS A 315 17.79 15.07 -5.78
C HIS A 315 17.60 16.61 -5.79
N HIS A 316 16.69 17.12 -6.63
CA HIS A 316 16.37 18.55 -6.64
C HIS A 316 15.81 19.01 -5.30
N GLU A 317 14.74 18.36 -4.80
CA GLU A 317 14.07 18.72 -3.56
C GLU A 317 14.99 18.61 -2.33
N LEU A 318 15.83 17.58 -2.28
CA LEU A 318 16.85 17.38 -1.24
C LEU A 318 17.92 18.47 -1.29
N GLY A 319 18.38 18.84 -2.48
CA GLY A 319 19.40 19.87 -2.66
C GLY A 319 18.93 21.27 -2.25
N GLN A 320 17.62 21.53 -2.29
CA GLN A 320 17.02 22.79 -1.80
C GLN A 320 16.86 22.82 -0.27
N ARG A 321 16.58 21.66 0.35
CA ARG A 321 16.25 21.56 1.78
C ARG A 321 17.43 21.23 2.67
N SER A 322 18.36 20.43 2.18
CA SER A 322 19.56 20.00 2.89
C SER A 322 20.79 20.29 2.04
N PRO A 323 21.08 21.58 1.72
CA PRO A 323 22.16 21.94 0.80
C PRO A 323 23.54 21.46 1.27
N HIS A 324 23.75 21.34 2.58
CA HIS A 324 24.99 20.81 3.17
C HIS A 324 25.22 19.32 2.88
N ASN A 325 24.15 18.54 2.69
CA ASN A 325 24.19 17.11 2.35
C ASN A 325 24.20 16.87 0.83
N LYS A 326 24.20 17.93 0.00
CA LYS A 326 24.11 17.81 -1.47
C LYS A 326 25.14 16.86 -2.11
N PRO A 327 26.41 16.80 -1.67
CA PRO A 327 27.36 15.83 -2.20
C PRO A 327 26.92 14.37 -2.00
N ARG A 328 26.23 14.08 -0.90
CA ARG A 328 25.69 12.75 -0.55
C ARG A 328 24.67 12.27 -1.58
N TYR A 329 23.80 13.17 -2.03
CA TYR A 329 22.70 12.85 -2.95
C TYR A 329 23.13 12.64 -4.39
N LYS A 330 24.41 12.85 -4.73
CA LYS A 330 24.92 12.67 -6.10
C LYS A 330 24.65 11.25 -6.62
N HIS A 331 24.63 10.25 -5.75
CA HIS A 331 24.29 8.87 -6.11
C HIS A 331 22.94 8.77 -6.82
N LEU A 332 21.92 9.53 -6.39
CA LEU A 332 20.60 9.51 -7.00
C LEU A 332 20.65 9.90 -8.49
N LEU A 333 21.46 10.90 -8.85
CA LEU A 333 21.66 11.30 -10.24
C LEU A 333 22.45 10.27 -11.04
N GLU A 334 23.45 9.62 -10.45
CA GLU A 334 24.19 8.57 -11.14
C GLU A 334 23.30 7.33 -11.40
N ILE A 335 22.46 6.95 -10.44
CA ILE A 335 21.46 5.89 -10.62
C ILE A 335 20.45 6.27 -11.71
N ALA A 336 19.96 7.50 -11.71
CA ALA A 336 19.05 7.99 -12.75
C ALA A 336 19.66 7.90 -14.15
N LYS A 337 20.94 8.27 -14.30
CA LYS A 337 21.69 8.11 -15.55
C LYS A 337 21.84 6.64 -15.97
N ILE A 338 22.07 5.73 -15.02
CA ILE A 338 22.15 4.29 -15.30
C ILE A 338 20.83 3.79 -15.89
N LEU A 339 19.70 4.06 -15.22
CA LEU A 339 18.37 3.66 -15.71
C LEU A 339 18.07 4.28 -17.08
N LYS A 340 18.45 5.54 -17.29
CA LYS A 340 18.35 6.20 -18.59
C LYS A 340 19.16 5.48 -19.66
N SER A 341 20.42 5.19 -19.37
CA SER A 341 21.35 4.55 -20.30
C SER A 341 20.87 3.15 -20.68
N ASP A 342 20.35 2.38 -19.71
CA ASP A 342 19.78 1.07 -19.95
C ASP A 342 18.62 1.16 -20.98
N ARG A 343 17.69 2.11 -20.80
CA ARG A 343 16.60 2.34 -21.77
C ARG A 343 17.09 2.86 -23.12
N LEU A 344 18.05 3.79 -23.13
CA LEU A 344 18.59 4.36 -24.36
C LEU A 344 19.43 3.35 -25.17
N GLY A 345 19.88 2.28 -24.53
CA GLY A 345 20.45 1.11 -25.19
C GLY A 345 19.47 0.39 -26.11
N ILE A 346 18.15 0.51 -25.86
CA ILE A 346 17.09 -0.10 -26.67
C ILE A 346 16.54 0.88 -27.71
N PHE A 347 16.21 2.10 -27.30
CA PHE A 347 15.62 3.15 -28.14
C PHE A 347 16.38 4.46 -28.02
N ASP A 348 16.59 5.17 -29.13
CA ASP A 348 17.19 6.51 -29.05
C ASP A 348 16.24 7.51 -28.38
N GLN A 349 16.78 8.60 -27.83
CA GLN A 349 15.97 9.64 -27.17
C GLN A 349 14.91 10.24 -28.11
N SER A 350 15.20 10.30 -29.41
CA SER A 350 14.26 10.75 -30.43
C SER A 350 13.05 9.82 -30.56
N THR A 351 13.23 8.51 -30.34
CA THR A 351 12.14 7.52 -30.42
C THR A 351 11.09 7.74 -29.32
N PHE A 352 11.49 8.16 -28.11
CA PHE A 352 10.55 8.52 -27.05
C PHE A 352 9.70 9.74 -27.43
N ILE A 353 10.34 10.77 -28.00
CA ILE A 353 9.66 11.98 -28.49
C ILE A 353 8.71 11.65 -29.64
N GLU A 354 9.15 10.78 -30.56
CA GLU A 354 8.33 10.31 -31.66
C GLU A 354 7.13 9.49 -31.18
N ALA A 355 7.29 8.67 -30.14
CA ALA A 355 6.20 7.91 -29.55
C ALA A 355 5.10 8.82 -28.97
N ASP A 356 5.47 9.87 -28.25
CA ASP A 356 4.48 10.85 -27.75
C ASP A 356 3.74 11.53 -28.91
N ARG A 357 4.47 12.00 -29.93
CA ARG A 357 3.87 12.61 -31.12
C ARG A 357 2.97 11.65 -31.90
N MET A 358 3.38 10.39 -32.02
CA MET A 358 2.59 9.34 -32.67
C MET A 358 1.28 9.15 -31.94
N PHE A 359 1.33 8.97 -30.62
CA PHE A 359 0.16 8.78 -29.78
C PHE A 359 -0.82 9.96 -29.91
N GLU A 360 -0.34 11.19 -29.75
CA GLU A 360 -1.14 12.41 -29.92
C GLU A 360 -1.74 12.52 -31.33
N THR A 361 -0.95 12.24 -32.37
CA THR A 361 -1.41 12.29 -33.76
C THR A 361 -2.52 11.27 -34.03
N GLN A 362 -2.43 10.08 -33.46
CA GLN A 362 -3.47 9.06 -33.60
C GLN A 362 -4.76 9.46 -32.89
N LEU A 363 -4.67 10.04 -31.69
CA LEU A 363 -5.85 10.59 -31.01
C LEU A 363 -6.54 11.67 -31.85
N GLN A 364 -5.75 12.56 -32.47
CA GLN A 364 -6.28 13.61 -33.36
C GLN A 364 -6.93 13.02 -34.62
N LYS A 365 -6.27 12.08 -35.31
CA LYS A 365 -6.81 11.38 -36.49
C LYS A 365 -8.12 10.66 -36.17
N ASN A 366 -8.22 10.09 -34.98
CA ASN A 366 -9.39 9.39 -34.49
C ASN A 366 -10.46 10.34 -33.88
N ASN A 367 -10.30 11.66 -34.00
CA ASN A 367 -11.20 12.69 -33.49
C ASN A 367 -11.53 12.55 -31.99
N VAL A 368 -10.55 12.14 -31.17
CA VAL A 368 -10.71 12.06 -29.71
C VAL A 368 -10.74 13.47 -29.13
N THR A 369 -11.90 13.89 -28.60
CA THR A 369 -12.12 15.22 -27.98
C THR A 369 -12.36 15.15 -26.48
N ASN A 370 -12.42 13.94 -25.91
CA ASN A 370 -12.63 13.76 -24.48
C ASN A 370 -11.44 14.34 -23.69
N ARG A 371 -11.71 15.38 -22.89
CA ARG A 371 -10.69 16.07 -22.09
C ARG A 371 -9.94 15.17 -21.12
N HIS A 372 -10.62 14.19 -20.53
CA HIS A 372 -10.01 13.21 -19.63
C HIS A 372 -8.95 12.37 -20.36
N LEU A 373 -9.31 11.82 -21.53
CA LEU A 373 -8.38 11.04 -22.34
C LEU A 373 -7.21 11.88 -22.87
N LEU A 374 -7.46 13.14 -23.23
CA LEU A 374 -6.39 14.05 -23.67
C LEU A 374 -5.42 14.39 -22.53
N GLN A 375 -5.91 14.55 -21.30
CA GLN A 375 -5.07 14.72 -20.12
C GLN A 375 -4.27 13.44 -19.83
N LEU A 376 -4.91 12.27 -19.90
CA LEU A 376 -4.25 10.98 -19.72
C LEU A 376 -3.17 10.69 -20.77
N ALA A 377 -3.32 11.23 -21.98
CA ALA A 377 -2.38 11.05 -23.08
C ALA A 377 -1.01 11.71 -22.86
N LEU A 378 -0.89 12.64 -21.90
CA LEU A 378 0.36 13.33 -21.60
C LEU A 378 1.47 12.33 -21.25
N HIS A 379 2.56 12.36 -22.02
CA HIS A 379 3.71 11.47 -21.91
C HIS A 379 3.42 9.98 -22.16
N MET A 380 2.24 9.63 -22.69
CA MET A 380 1.80 8.24 -22.83
C MET A 380 2.69 7.46 -23.81
N GLY A 381 3.13 8.09 -24.90
CA GLY A 381 4.04 7.45 -25.85
C GLY A 381 5.41 7.16 -25.23
N SER A 382 5.95 8.09 -24.44
CA SER A 382 7.18 7.89 -23.67
C SER A 382 7.05 6.78 -22.63
N LEU A 383 5.91 6.67 -21.95
CA LEU A 383 5.63 5.58 -21.01
C LEU A 383 5.54 4.23 -21.74
N ILE A 384 4.86 4.17 -22.88
CA ILE A 384 4.79 2.96 -23.73
C ILE A 384 6.19 2.55 -24.20
N ALA A 385 6.99 3.49 -24.71
CA ALA A 385 8.36 3.26 -25.15
C ALA A 385 9.25 2.75 -24.00
N SER A 386 9.13 3.34 -22.80
CA SER A 386 9.82 2.88 -21.61
C SER A 386 9.44 1.44 -21.26
N SER A 387 8.14 1.10 -21.28
CA SER A 387 7.67 -0.25 -20.94
C SER A 387 8.23 -1.31 -21.88
N LEU A 388 8.36 -0.98 -23.17
CA LEU A 388 8.91 -1.88 -24.18
C LEU A 388 10.44 -2.01 -24.07
N ALA A 389 11.14 -0.93 -23.71
CA ALA A 389 12.56 -0.97 -23.38
C ALA A 389 12.82 -1.87 -22.17
N ASP A 390 12.06 -1.69 -21.09
CA ASP A 390 12.14 -2.49 -19.86
C ASP A 390 11.92 -3.98 -20.17
N ALA A 391 10.91 -4.29 -20.99
CA ALA A 391 10.63 -5.67 -21.39
C ALA A 391 11.75 -6.31 -22.21
N THR A 392 12.45 -5.53 -23.04
CA THR A 392 13.61 -6.00 -23.81
C THR A 392 14.81 -6.31 -22.92
N LEU A 393 15.00 -5.59 -21.82
CA LEU A 393 16.08 -5.77 -20.85
C LEU A 393 15.87 -6.99 -19.91
N GLY A 394 15.14 -8.01 -20.37
CA GLY A 394 14.91 -9.26 -19.63
C GLY A 394 13.61 -9.30 -18.82
N GLN A 395 12.67 -8.40 -19.07
CA GLN A 395 11.42 -8.29 -18.31
C GLN A 395 10.19 -8.54 -19.18
N GLN A 396 10.11 -9.69 -19.87
CA GLN A 396 8.98 -9.95 -20.78
C GLN A 396 7.59 -9.74 -20.14
N VAL A 397 7.48 -9.93 -18.82
CA VAL A 397 6.25 -9.70 -18.03
C VAL A 397 5.88 -8.20 -17.90
N SER A 398 6.83 -7.27 -18.01
CA SER A 398 6.56 -5.81 -17.96
C SER A 398 5.67 -5.35 -19.14
N ARG A 399 5.95 -5.86 -20.35
CA ARG A 399 5.17 -5.54 -21.56
C ARG A 399 3.71 -5.93 -21.42
N SER A 400 3.42 -7.11 -20.85
CA SER A 400 2.05 -7.61 -20.78
C SER A 400 1.20 -6.76 -19.84
N ALA A 401 1.74 -6.30 -18.71
CA ALA A 401 0.97 -5.55 -17.73
C ALA A 401 0.58 -4.13 -18.19
N MET A 402 1.47 -3.38 -18.83
CA MET A 402 1.12 -2.03 -19.31
C MET A 402 0.21 -2.08 -20.53
N LYS A 403 0.53 -2.93 -21.51
CA LYS A 403 -0.30 -3.08 -22.71
C LYS A 403 -1.71 -3.56 -22.34
N ALA A 404 -1.84 -4.60 -21.52
CA ALA A 404 -3.15 -5.15 -21.14
C ALA A 404 -4.06 -4.10 -20.50
N TRP A 405 -3.53 -3.22 -19.64
CA TRP A 405 -4.31 -2.14 -19.05
C TRP A 405 -4.73 -1.10 -20.09
N LEU A 406 -3.79 -0.63 -20.92
CA LEU A 406 -4.06 0.38 -21.96
C LEU A 406 -5.03 -0.07 -23.04
N THR A 407 -5.18 -1.38 -23.23
CA THR A 407 -6.07 -2.00 -24.23
C THR A 407 -7.31 -2.65 -23.62
N ASP A 408 -7.63 -2.36 -22.35
CA ASP A 408 -8.84 -2.87 -21.70
C ASP A 408 -10.08 -2.15 -22.27
N GLU A 409 -10.90 -2.88 -23.03
CA GLU A 409 -12.12 -2.36 -23.68
C GLU A 409 -13.19 -1.91 -22.67
N SER A 410 -13.11 -2.33 -21.41
CA SER A 410 -14.00 -1.85 -20.35
C SER A 410 -13.61 -0.47 -19.81
N LEU A 411 -12.35 -0.06 -20.00
CA LEU A 411 -11.80 1.19 -19.52
C LEU A 411 -11.64 2.24 -20.63
N PHE A 412 -11.27 1.80 -21.83
CA PHE A 412 -10.87 2.69 -22.92
C PHE A 412 -11.68 2.49 -24.19
N PRO A 413 -12.03 3.58 -24.92
CA PRO A 413 -12.75 3.46 -26.18
C PRO A 413 -11.83 2.90 -27.30
N PRO A 414 -12.41 2.30 -28.36
CA PRO A 414 -11.63 1.73 -29.47
C PRO A 414 -10.65 2.72 -30.13
N THR A 415 -10.97 4.01 -30.16
CA THR A 415 -10.11 5.06 -30.72
C THR A 415 -8.83 5.31 -29.93
N TRP A 416 -8.88 5.13 -28.61
CA TRP A 416 -7.70 5.15 -27.72
C TRP A 416 -6.86 3.89 -27.94
N ILE A 417 -7.52 2.72 -27.93
CA ILE A 417 -6.86 1.42 -28.11
C ILE A 417 -6.10 1.38 -29.44
N ALA A 418 -6.69 1.92 -30.52
CA ALA A 418 -6.03 2.04 -31.81
C ALA A 418 -4.75 2.92 -31.75
N ALA A 419 -4.77 4.01 -30.96
CA ALA A 419 -3.59 4.85 -30.77
C ALA A 419 -2.48 4.13 -29.99
N VAL A 420 -2.85 3.35 -28.98
CA VAL A 420 -1.94 2.49 -28.22
C VAL A 420 -1.27 1.47 -29.15
N GLU A 421 -2.06 0.73 -29.93
CA GLU A 421 -1.55 -0.31 -30.84
C GLU A 421 -0.63 0.27 -31.92
N ALA A 422 -1.04 1.36 -32.56
CA ALA A 422 -0.20 2.04 -33.57
C ALA A 422 1.14 2.51 -32.98
N THR A 423 1.15 2.94 -31.72
CA THR A 423 2.38 3.36 -31.02
C THR A 423 3.29 2.17 -30.74
N TYR A 424 2.74 1.04 -30.28
CA TYR A 424 3.51 -0.20 -30.11
C TYR A 424 4.08 -0.72 -31.43
N GLU A 425 3.29 -0.71 -32.51
CA GLU A 425 3.74 -1.12 -33.84
C GLU A 425 4.92 -0.27 -34.34
N MET A 426 4.82 1.05 -34.21
CA MET A 426 5.90 1.97 -34.53
C MET A 426 7.16 1.67 -33.72
N LEU A 427 7.04 1.48 -32.41
CA LEU A 427 8.19 1.24 -31.55
C LEU A 427 8.90 -0.09 -31.87
N GLU A 428 8.15 -1.15 -32.19
CA GLU A 428 8.75 -2.44 -32.56
C GLU A 428 9.60 -2.34 -33.84
N SER A 429 9.22 -1.49 -34.79
CA SER A 429 10.03 -1.22 -35.99
C SER A 429 11.33 -0.46 -35.71
N HIS A 430 11.38 0.32 -34.61
CA HIS A 430 12.54 1.13 -34.21
C HIS A 430 13.48 0.40 -33.27
N ARG A 431 13.15 -0.84 -32.89
CA ARG A 431 13.91 -1.60 -31.91
C ARG A 431 15.30 -1.93 -32.46
N LYS A 432 16.34 -1.47 -31.78
CA LYS A 432 17.72 -1.86 -32.07
C LYS A 432 17.84 -3.38 -31.89
N SER A 433 18.56 -4.05 -32.80
CA SER A 433 18.90 -5.47 -32.65
C SER A 433 19.78 -5.64 -31.40
N ALA A 434 19.20 -6.02 -30.27
CA ALA A 434 19.95 -6.17 -29.03
C ALA A 434 20.88 -7.41 -29.10
N PRO A 435 22.16 -7.31 -28.71
CA PRO A 435 22.96 -8.50 -28.45
C PRO A 435 22.40 -9.21 -27.21
N ILE A 436 22.09 -10.51 -27.36
CA ILE A 436 21.67 -11.37 -26.25
C ILE A 436 22.88 -11.52 -25.30
N GLN A 437 22.97 -10.69 -24.26
CA GLN A 437 23.89 -10.94 -23.15
C GLN A 437 23.13 -11.66 -22.04
N GLY A 438 23.53 -12.91 -21.81
CA GLY A 438 22.94 -13.78 -20.79
C GLY A 438 23.17 -13.24 -19.39
N MET A 439 22.07 -12.94 -18.68
CA MET A 439 22.09 -12.86 -17.22
C MET A 439 22.33 -14.27 -16.68
N ARG A 440 23.53 -14.49 -16.12
CA ARG A 440 23.77 -15.59 -15.19
C ARG A 440 22.81 -15.40 -14.02
N ALA A 441 21.98 -16.40 -13.78
CA ALA A 441 21.21 -16.52 -12.55
C ALA A 441 22.18 -16.57 -11.37
N HIS A 442 22.23 -15.51 -10.57
CA HIS A 442 22.69 -15.61 -9.19
C HIS A 442 21.46 -15.93 -8.33
N SER A 443 21.25 -17.22 -8.10
CA SER A 443 20.46 -17.69 -6.97
C SER A 443 21.20 -17.34 -5.68
N PRO A 444 20.58 -16.66 -4.71
CA PRO A 444 21.09 -16.64 -3.35
C PRO A 444 20.74 -17.98 -2.68
N ALA A 445 21.73 -18.55 -2.00
CA ALA A 445 21.54 -19.56 -0.96
C ALA A 445 21.07 -18.90 0.34
#